data_AF-A0A497GNH9-F1
#
_entry.id   AF-A0A497GNH9-F1
#
_cell.length_a   1.000
_cell.length_b   1.000
_cell.length_c   1.000
_cell.angle_alpha   90.00
_cell.angle_beta   90.00
_cell.angle_gamma   90.00
#
_symmetry.space_group_name_H-M   'P 1'
#
loop_
_entity.id
_entity.type
_entity.pdbx_description
1 polymer ?
#
loop_
_entity_poly.entity_id
_entity_poly.type
_entity_poly.pdbx_seq_one_letter_code
_entity_poly.pdbx_strand_id
1 'polypeptide(L)'
;MENEKLLGSSLDLIIFITAILLMFSVFSSSIEVSIARANENTLFYESSLYYIVHARTSAEDVDDVLTFELPINISEPLVRQEVRIREVAGDFEVLQEGEHVILALPLNKTGGAEGFALIEINIAYNWTKPKVSGSWLQPTIPAPDDYAPRSLIPKELIKKYVREPDEAIRSIENEVDEYLRRHKVDMDNVVEVAYWIAKYIMENFKYKPSGKPRPLGEVVVTRAGDCDDLSELFINFMWRYGIPAQLERVAVVLVGEKNEYRFDGSRVIYLNVGYHAYAIVYMPGWGWVSVDITFNNEDNPFYGSRYATLGNVIVFDRVMERNIALYEEFESFMKKYNTLIEEIYYESEEQAIDKWRELLGLPKIEEPEVVELNIAPEENVTLIPMGGVIPEVSEEGENQVEILVKETRLKEVYIISFVIFLGLTALLVYYIMRRLRRLERMVISSLKELEKEVNAIRKSRSSLEGQG
;
A
#
# COMPACT_ATOMS: atom_id res chain seq x y z
N MET A 1 46.93 -2.04 -31.74
CA MET A 1 46.95 -3.07 -30.68
C MET A 1 46.69 -2.52 -29.27
N GLU A 2 46.97 -1.24 -28.97
CA GLU A 2 46.61 -0.64 -27.66
C GLU A 2 45.15 -0.17 -27.54
N ASN A 3 44.52 0.34 -28.61
CA ASN A 3 43.10 0.74 -28.56
C ASN A 3 42.10 -0.42 -28.45
N GLU A 4 42.50 -1.65 -28.79
CA GLU A 4 41.63 -2.85 -28.64
C GLU A 4 41.61 -3.39 -27.21
N LYS A 5 42.66 -3.12 -26.41
CA LYS A 5 42.69 -3.52 -24.99
C LYS A 5 41.81 -2.65 -24.10
N LEU A 6 41.68 -1.35 -24.42
CA LEU A 6 40.82 -0.42 -23.69
C LEU A 6 39.33 -0.71 -23.89
N LEU A 7 38.90 -1.03 -25.14
CA LEU A 7 37.51 -1.39 -25.42
C LEU A 7 37.06 -2.73 -24.81
N GLY A 8 37.98 -3.69 -24.61
CA GLY A 8 37.65 -4.94 -23.93
C GLY A 8 37.34 -4.74 -22.44
N SER A 9 38.12 -3.87 -21.77
CA SER A 9 37.97 -3.62 -20.34
C SER A 9 36.69 -2.86 -19.97
N SER A 10 36.22 -1.95 -20.82
CA SER A 10 34.97 -1.21 -20.60
C SER A 10 33.74 -2.08 -20.84
N LEU A 11 33.79 -2.99 -21.83
CA LEU A 11 32.69 -3.91 -22.12
C LEU A 11 32.55 -4.98 -21.04
N ASP A 12 33.67 -5.52 -20.54
CA ASP A 12 33.67 -6.49 -19.45
C ASP A 12 33.17 -5.85 -18.13
N LEU A 13 33.49 -4.57 -17.88
CA LEU A 13 32.98 -3.81 -16.75
C LEU A 13 31.46 -3.58 -16.83
N ILE A 14 30.94 -3.24 -18.02
CA ILE A 14 29.49 -3.06 -18.24
C ILE A 14 28.74 -4.38 -18.07
N ILE A 15 29.28 -5.49 -18.56
CA ILE A 15 28.68 -6.83 -18.40
C ILE A 15 28.69 -7.22 -16.92
N PHE A 16 29.78 -6.94 -16.20
CA PHE A 16 29.88 -7.24 -14.77
C PHE A 16 28.92 -6.40 -13.92
N ILE A 17 28.80 -5.10 -14.19
CA ILE A 17 27.84 -4.21 -13.50
C ILE A 17 26.40 -4.63 -13.81
N THR A 18 26.08 -4.94 -15.06
CA THR A 18 24.74 -5.40 -15.45
C THR A 18 24.39 -6.75 -14.80
N ALA A 19 25.35 -7.67 -14.67
CA ALA A 19 25.15 -8.94 -13.98
C ALA A 19 24.98 -8.79 -12.47
N ILE A 20 25.69 -7.85 -11.84
CA ILE A 20 25.51 -7.51 -10.42
C ILE A 20 24.14 -6.86 -10.20
N LEU A 21 23.70 -5.95 -11.07
CA LEU A 21 22.39 -5.31 -10.98
C LEU A 21 21.25 -6.34 -11.18
N LEU A 22 21.42 -7.29 -12.11
CA LEU A 22 20.48 -8.41 -12.29
C LEU A 22 20.44 -9.36 -11.10
N MET A 23 21.59 -9.68 -10.50
CA MET A 23 21.61 -10.47 -9.27
C MET A 23 21.00 -9.69 -8.10
N PHE A 24 21.27 -8.39 -7.97
CA PHE A 24 20.64 -7.55 -6.96
C PHE A 24 19.13 -7.45 -7.13
N SER A 25 18.61 -7.38 -8.37
CA SER A 25 17.15 -7.40 -8.61
C SER A 25 16.49 -8.74 -8.25
N VAL A 26 17.25 -9.84 -8.32
CA VAL A 26 16.79 -11.18 -7.94
C VAL A 26 16.93 -11.44 -6.43
N PHE A 27 17.84 -10.75 -5.74
CA PHE A 27 18.02 -10.86 -4.29
C PHE A 27 17.30 -9.77 -3.47
N SER A 28 16.89 -8.64 -4.07
CA SER A 28 16.07 -7.61 -3.41
C SER A 28 14.57 -7.93 -3.44
N SER A 29 14.17 -8.94 -4.21
CA SER A 29 12.88 -9.59 -4.04
C SER A 29 13.08 -10.72 -3.03
N SER A 30 13.07 -10.38 -1.74
CA SER A 30 12.68 -11.35 -0.72
C SER A 30 11.26 -11.79 -1.07
N ILE A 31 11.14 -12.84 -1.87
CA ILE A 31 9.89 -13.58 -2.04
C ILE A 31 9.67 -14.25 -0.69
N GLU A 32 9.01 -13.53 0.20
CA GLU A 32 8.28 -14.16 1.28
C GLU A 32 7.18 -14.98 0.60
N VAL A 33 7.46 -16.26 0.37
CA VAL A 33 6.42 -17.22 -0.01
C VAL A 33 5.57 -17.41 1.24
N SER A 34 4.70 -16.43 1.53
CA SER A 34 3.53 -16.71 2.34
C SER A 34 2.67 -17.65 1.49
N ILE A 35 2.62 -18.91 1.89
CA ILE A 35 1.57 -19.83 1.43
C ILE A 35 0.29 -19.37 2.14
N ALA A 36 -0.20 -18.18 1.81
CA ALA A 36 -1.61 -17.91 1.92
C ALA A 36 -2.23 -18.83 0.87
N ARG A 37 -3.05 -19.79 1.29
CA ARG A 37 -3.95 -20.47 0.38
C ARG A 37 -4.81 -19.37 -0.24
N ALA A 38 -4.40 -18.84 -1.39
CA ALA A 38 -5.30 -18.13 -2.27
C ALA A 38 -6.32 -19.17 -2.70
N ASN A 39 -7.40 -19.28 -1.92
CA ASN A 39 -8.57 -20.03 -2.32
C ASN A 39 -8.95 -19.49 -3.70
N GLU A 40 -9.13 -20.36 -4.69
CA GLU A 40 -9.48 -19.99 -6.08
C GLU A 40 -10.78 -19.14 -6.17
N ASN A 41 -11.45 -18.94 -5.05
CA ASN A 41 -12.67 -18.16 -4.86
C ASN A 41 -12.46 -16.76 -4.26
N THR A 42 -11.23 -16.29 -3.99
CA THR A 42 -11.01 -14.93 -3.46
C THR A 42 -10.71 -13.92 -4.58
N LEU A 43 -11.32 -12.74 -4.51
CA LEU A 43 -11.07 -11.58 -5.37
C LEU A 43 -10.59 -10.40 -4.52
N PHE A 44 -9.83 -9.50 -5.12
CA PHE A 44 -9.61 -8.18 -4.54
C PHE A 44 -10.66 -7.22 -5.10
N TYR A 45 -11.34 -6.49 -4.22
CA TYR A 45 -12.17 -5.35 -4.59
C TYR A 45 -11.30 -4.11 -4.47
N GLU A 46 -11.02 -3.47 -5.61
CA GLU A 46 -10.12 -2.33 -5.73
C GLU A 46 -10.91 -1.02 -5.75
N SER A 47 -10.40 -0.01 -5.06
CA SER A 47 -10.92 1.36 -5.04
C SER A 47 -9.76 2.34 -5.15
N SER A 48 -10.00 3.45 -5.84
CA SER A 48 -9.06 4.57 -5.93
C SER A 48 -9.64 5.74 -5.14
N LEU A 49 -8.86 6.24 -4.19
CA LEU A 49 -9.23 7.32 -3.28
C LEU A 49 -8.20 8.44 -3.41
N TYR A 50 -8.64 9.66 -3.19
CA TYR A 50 -7.82 10.86 -3.29
C TYR A 50 -7.85 11.60 -1.97
N TYR A 51 -6.67 11.84 -1.41
CA TYR A 51 -6.45 12.50 -0.14
C TYR A 51 -5.74 13.82 -0.38
N ILE A 52 -6.34 14.92 0.08
CA ILE A 52 -5.75 16.26 0.01
C ILE A 52 -5.42 16.70 1.43
N VAL A 53 -4.17 17.13 1.62
CA VAL A 53 -3.72 17.83 2.82
C VAL A 53 -3.50 19.29 2.47
N HIS A 54 -4.15 20.19 3.20
CA HIS A 54 -3.84 21.61 3.18
C HIS A 54 -3.53 22.05 4.60
N ALA A 55 -2.37 22.67 4.79
CA ALA A 55 -2.00 23.22 6.07
C ALA A 55 -1.44 24.62 5.92
N ARG A 56 -1.83 25.49 6.85
CA ARG A 56 -1.30 26.85 6.97
C ARG A 56 -1.04 27.16 8.43
N THR A 57 0.07 27.81 8.73
CA THR A 57 0.37 28.24 10.10
C THR A 57 0.99 29.62 10.12
N SER A 58 0.71 30.37 11.20
CA SER A 58 1.39 31.62 11.51
C SER A 58 2.68 31.42 12.32
N ALA A 59 3.09 30.17 12.59
CA ALA A 59 4.37 29.91 13.25
C ALA A 59 5.52 30.45 12.38
N GLU A 60 6.37 31.25 13.01
CA GLU A 60 7.60 31.79 12.42
C GLU A 60 8.72 31.70 13.45
N ASP A 61 9.97 31.66 12.95
CA ASP A 61 11.20 31.56 13.76
C ASP A 61 11.25 30.37 14.73
N VAL A 62 10.50 29.29 14.46
CA VAL A 62 10.61 28.02 15.20
C VAL A 62 11.47 27.06 14.36
N ASP A 63 12.61 26.64 14.91
CA ASP A 63 13.51 25.67 14.27
C ASP A 63 12.96 24.24 14.37
N ASP A 64 11.82 24.01 13.74
CA ASP A 64 11.07 22.76 13.74
C ASP A 64 10.10 22.70 12.53
N VAL A 65 9.40 21.58 12.38
CA VAL A 65 8.42 21.33 11.31
C VAL A 65 7.11 20.81 11.90
N LEU A 66 5.98 21.16 11.28
CA LEU A 66 4.70 20.49 11.52
C LEU A 66 4.57 19.32 10.56
N THR A 67 4.55 18.09 11.10
CA THR A 67 4.54 16.86 10.31
C THR A 67 3.13 16.32 10.07
N PHE A 68 2.90 15.78 8.89
CA PHE A 68 1.69 15.07 8.49
C PHE A 68 2.09 13.68 8.01
N GLU A 69 1.65 12.65 8.74
CA GLU A 69 1.83 11.26 8.34
C GLU A 69 1.04 10.99 7.05
N LEU A 70 1.64 10.27 6.10
CA LEU A 70 0.91 9.79 4.93
C LEU A 70 0.50 8.33 5.10
N PRO A 71 -0.54 7.89 4.38
CA PRO A 71 -0.88 6.48 4.31
C PRO A 71 0.30 5.60 3.89
N ILE A 72 0.43 4.42 4.51
CA ILE A 72 1.53 3.50 4.22
C ILE A 72 1.25 2.57 3.04
N ASN A 73 2.30 2.15 2.36
CA ASN A 73 2.20 1.06 1.38
C ASN A 73 2.11 -0.28 2.12
N ILE A 74 1.11 -1.11 1.80
CA ILE A 74 0.91 -2.42 2.42
C ILE A 74 0.60 -3.44 1.33
N SER A 75 1.18 -4.64 1.44
CA SER A 75 0.84 -5.77 0.57
C SER A 75 0.78 -7.04 1.40
N GLU A 76 -0.43 -7.41 1.80
CA GLU A 76 -0.72 -8.53 2.70
C GLU A 76 -1.84 -9.40 2.14
N PRO A 77 -2.08 -10.61 2.71
CA PRO A 77 -3.11 -11.52 2.19
C PRO A 77 -4.53 -10.93 2.15
N LEU A 78 -4.87 -10.04 3.09
CA LEU A 78 -6.23 -9.48 3.23
C LEU A 78 -6.37 -8.04 2.70
N VAL A 79 -5.26 -7.33 2.53
CA VAL A 79 -5.23 -5.91 2.16
C VAL A 79 -4.03 -5.60 1.27
N ARG A 80 -4.25 -4.79 0.25
CA ARG A 80 -3.20 -4.13 -0.51
C ARG A 80 -3.51 -2.64 -0.55
N GLN A 81 -2.52 -1.81 -0.31
CA GLN A 81 -2.63 -0.36 -0.40
C GLN A 81 -1.36 0.17 -1.06
N GLU A 82 -1.54 0.94 -2.13
CA GLU A 82 -0.49 1.68 -2.82
C GLU A 82 -0.79 3.18 -2.74
N VAL A 83 0.19 3.94 -2.30
CA VAL A 83 0.08 5.36 -2.00
C VAL A 83 1.09 6.12 -2.83
N ARG A 84 0.63 7.12 -3.55
CA ARG A 84 1.44 7.96 -4.44
C ARG A 84 1.15 9.42 -4.20
N ILE A 85 2.18 10.19 -3.90
CA ILE A 85 2.09 11.65 -3.92
C ILE A 85 1.96 12.08 -5.39
N ARG A 86 0.80 12.63 -5.76
CA ARG A 86 0.52 13.11 -7.11
C ARG A 86 1.13 14.50 -7.31
N GLU A 87 0.82 15.42 -6.40
CA GLU A 87 1.22 16.82 -6.48
C GLU A 87 1.55 17.35 -5.08
N VAL A 88 2.52 18.25 -5.00
CA VAL A 88 2.85 19.04 -3.81
C VAL A 88 3.06 20.48 -4.23
N ALA A 89 2.48 21.43 -3.48
CA ALA A 89 2.58 22.85 -3.73
C ALA A 89 2.75 23.63 -2.42
N GLY A 90 3.18 24.88 -2.54
CA GLY A 90 3.48 25.73 -1.39
C GLY A 90 4.77 25.31 -0.69
N ASP A 91 4.73 25.28 0.63
CA ASP A 91 5.89 25.14 1.52
C ASP A 91 6.10 23.73 2.07
N PHE A 92 5.27 22.75 1.68
CA PHE A 92 5.50 21.38 2.11
C PHE A 92 6.80 20.81 1.57
N GLU A 93 7.56 20.19 2.46
CA GLU A 93 8.69 19.34 2.15
C GLU A 93 8.28 17.87 2.28
N VAL A 94 8.73 17.03 1.35
CA VAL A 94 8.53 15.58 1.43
C VAL A 94 9.77 14.99 2.09
N LEU A 95 9.60 14.46 3.30
CA LEU A 95 10.66 13.81 4.05
C LEU A 95 10.43 12.29 4.09
N GLN A 96 11.52 11.56 4.24
CA GLN A 96 11.48 10.11 4.42
C GLN A 96 12.07 9.75 5.78
N GLU A 97 11.28 9.11 6.64
CA GLU A 97 11.68 8.60 7.94
C GLU A 97 11.58 7.08 7.96
N GLY A 98 12.72 6.43 7.72
CA GLY A 98 12.76 4.98 7.54
C GLY A 98 11.96 4.54 6.31
N GLU A 99 10.90 3.76 6.53
CA GLU A 99 9.97 3.32 5.47
C GLU A 99 8.76 4.24 5.30
N HIS A 100 8.60 5.24 6.17
CA HIS A 100 7.48 6.18 6.13
C HIS A 100 7.85 7.43 5.32
N VAL A 101 6.87 7.95 4.60
CA VAL A 101 6.95 9.24 3.92
C VAL A 101 6.04 10.19 4.69
N ILE A 102 6.57 11.38 5.00
CA ILE A 102 5.84 12.41 5.74
C ILE A 102 5.88 13.72 4.96
N LEU A 103 4.83 14.52 5.10
CA LEU A 103 4.86 15.92 4.67
C LEU A 103 5.26 16.77 5.87
N ALA A 104 6.19 17.68 5.67
CA ALA A 104 6.68 18.59 6.69
C ALA A 104 6.41 20.04 6.28
N LEU A 105 5.72 20.80 7.12
CA LEU A 105 5.52 22.24 6.93
C LEU A 105 6.53 22.99 7.80
N PRO A 106 7.46 23.77 7.22
CA PRO A 106 8.48 24.48 7.99
C PRO A 106 7.88 25.57 8.88
N LEU A 107 8.34 25.65 10.13
CA LEU A 107 7.84 26.61 11.13
C LEU A 107 8.78 27.81 11.33
N ASN A 108 9.87 27.87 10.57
CA ASN A 108 10.87 28.95 10.62
C ASN A 108 10.67 30.02 9.55
N LYS A 109 9.62 29.92 8.72
CA LYS A 109 9.41 30.81 7.60
C LYS A 109 8.80 32.14 8.04
N THR A 110 9.44 33.25 7.66
CA THR A 110 8.94 34.60 7.95
C THR A 110 7.54 34.83 7.36
N GLY A 111 6.59 35.24 8.19
CA GLY A 111 5.19 35.42 7.78
C GLY A 111 4.35 34.14 7.78
N GLY A 112 4.91 33.03 8.27
CA GLY A 112 4.26 31.71 8.30
C GLY A 112 4.52 30.86 7.06
N ALA A 113 3.91 29.67 7.05
CA ALA A 113 4.02 28.70 5.97
C ALA A 113 2.64 28.18 5.55
N GLU A 114 2.52 27.82 4.28
CA GLU A 114 1.30 27.25 3.70
C GLU A 114 1.66 26.18 2.68
N GLY A 115 1.12 24.97 2.84
CA GLY A 115 1.44 23.80 2.03
C GLY A 115 0.18 23.06 1.59
N PHE A 116 0.25 22.46 0.41
CA PHE A 116 -0.80 21.65 -0.19
C PHE A 116 -0.19 20.36 -0.74
N ALA A 117 -0.83 19.22 -0.49
CA ALA A 117 -0.49 17.96 -1.17
C ALA A 117 -1.75 17.23 -1.65
N LEU A 118 -1.66 16.62 -2.83
CA LEU A 118 -2.66 15.69 -3.38
C LEU A 118 -2.01 14.30 -3.46
N ILE A 119 -2.66 13.33 -2.82
CA ILE A 119 -2.20 11.96 -2.70
C ILE A 119 -3.25 11.04 -3.34
N GLU A 120 -2.80 10.14 -4.20
CA GLU A 120 -3.59 9.05 -4.76
C GLU A 120 -3.35 7.79 -3.95
N ILE A 121 -4.44 7.10 -3.62
CA ILE A 121 -4.43 5.88 -2.81
C ILE A 121 -5.22 4.82 -3.56
N ASN A 122 -4.54 3.77 -4.00
CA ASN A 122 -5.16 2.60 -4.59
C ASN A 122 -5.22 1.52 -3.52
N ILE A 123 -6.43 1.14 -3.11
CA ILE A 123 -6.65 0.18 -2.04
C ILE A 123 -7.46 -1.00 -2.53
N ALA A 124 -7.11 -2.18 -2.02
CA ALA A 124 -7.76 -3.42 -2.37
C ALA A 124 -7.95 -4.30 -1.13
N TYR A 125 -9.19 -4.72 -0.90
CA TYR A 125 -9.52 -5.68 0.16
C TYR A 125 -9.98 -6.99 -0.43
N ASN A 126 -9.77 -8.09 0.30
CA ASN A 126 -10.14 -9.40 -0.19
C ASN A 126 -11.61 -9.79 0.09
N TRP A 127 -12.29 -10.27 -0.94
CA TRP A 127 -13.67 -10.72 -0.91
C TRP A 127 -13.78 -12.14 -1.44
N THR A 128 -14.61 -12.95 -0.80
CA THR A 128 -14.86 -14.33 -1.20
C THR A 128 -16.06 -14.37 -2.13
N LYS A 129 -15.87 -14.99 -3.30
CA LYS A 129 -16.94 -15.32 -4.24
C LYS A 129 -17.91 -16.29 -3.59
N PRO A 130 -19.22 -16.02 -3.63
CA PRO A 130 -20.19 -16.94 -3.10
C PRO A 130 -20.21 -18.23 -3.93
N LYS A 131 -20.46 -19.36 -3.24
CA LYS A 131 -20.60 -20.68 -3.89
C LYS A 131 -21.86 -20.80 -4.75
N VAL A 132 -22.84 -19.92 -4.54
CA VAL A 132 -24.11 -19.88 -5.26
C VAL A 132 -24.13 -18.69 -6.20
N SER A 133 -24.37 -18.95 -7.49
CA SER A 133 -24.51 -17.91 -8.51
C SER A 133 -25.65 -16.93 -8.16
N GLY A 134 -25.39 -15.63 -8.23
CA GLY A 134 -26.37 -14.57 -7.92
C GLY A 134 -26.37 -14.07 -6.47
N SER A 135 -25.50 -14.57 -5.61
CA SER A 135 -25.29 -14.02 -4.26
C SER A 135 -24.29 -12.85 -4.27
N TRP A 136 -24.37 -11.98 -3.27
CA TRP A 136 -23.43 -10.88 -3.07
C TRP A 136 -22.04 -11.38 -2.62
N LEU A 137 -20.99 -10.64 -2.98
CA LEU A 137 -19.64 -10.86 -2.45
C LEU A 137 -19.67 -10.79 -0.92
N GLN A 138 -18.92 -11.68 -0.28
CA GLN A 138 -18.77 -11.72 1.18
C GLN A 138 -17.35 -11.31 1.55
N PRO A 139 -17.15 -10.57 2.66
CA PRO A 139 -15.81 -10.24 3.11
C PRO A 139 -15.05 -11.53 3.46
N THR A 140 -13.76 -11.59 3.16
CA THR A 140 -12.94 -12.76 3.49
C THR A 140 -12.42 -12.61 4.91
N ILE A 141 -13.23 -13.01 5.88
CA ILE A 141 -12.95 -12.91 7.32
C ILE A 141 -12.91 -14.30 7.96
N PRO A 142 -12.17 -14.48 9.07
CA PRO A 142 -12.23 -15.72 9.83
C PRO A 142 -13.63 -15.99 10.36
N ALA A 143 -14.07 -17.23 10.27
CA ALA A 143 -15.20 -17.73 11.05
C ALA A 143 -14.72 -18.12 12.45
N PRO A 144 -15.55 -17.99 13.51
CA PRO A 144 -15.14 -18.33 14.87
C PRO A 144 -14.61 -19.77 15.04
N ASP A 145 -15.01 -20.71 14.17
CA ASP A 145 -14.58 -22.11 14.17
C ASP A 145 -13.38 -22.40 13.26
N ASP A 146 -12.84 -21.39 12.57
CA ASP A 146 -11.59 -21.55 11.83
C ASP A 146 -10.45 -21.85 12.80
N TYR A 147 -9.69 -22.90 12.49
CA TYR A 147 -8.61 -23.36 13.36
C TYR A 147 -7.27 -22.73 12.96
N ALA A 148 -6.78 -21.82 13.80
CA ALA A 148 -5.46 -21.19 13.67
C ALA A 148 -4.63 -21.46 14.94
N PRO A 149 -3.86 -22.56 14.98
CA PRO A 149 -3.17 -22.97 16.20
C PRO A 149 -2.06 -21.99 16.56
N ARG A 150 -2.06 -21.52 17.82
CA ARG A 150 -1.06 -20.59 18.37
C ARG A 150 0.38 -21.08 18.20
N SER A 151 0.59 -22.40 18.22
CA SER A 151 1.91 -23.02 18.01
C SER A 151 2.51 -22.80 16.62
N LEU A 152 1.70 -22.40 15.63
CA LEU A 152 2.15 -22.04 14.29
C LEU A 152 2.47 -20.55 14.12
N ILE A 153 2.32 -19.73 15.18
CA ILE A 153 2.77 -18.34 15.12
C ILE A 153 4.31 -18.32 15.05
N PRO A 154 4.89 -17.64 14.05
CA PRO A 154 6.33 -17.51 13.94
C PRO A 154 6.96 -16.80 15.15
N LYS A 155 8.11 -17.31 15.62
CA LYS A 155 8.77 -16.84 16.86
C LYS A 155 9.23 -15.38 16.77
N GLU A 156 9.60 -14.95 15.58
CA GLU A 156 9.99 -13.59 15.25
C GLU A 156 8.83 -12.61 15.41
N LEU A 157 7.60 -13.01 15.06
CA LEU A 157 6.42 -12.20 15.27
C LEU A 157 6.09 -12.09 16.75
N ILE A 158 6.20 -13.18 17.51
CA ILE A 158 6.06 -13.15 18.97
C ILE A 158 7.07 -12.17 19.57
N LYS A 159 8.36 -12.29 19.21
CA LYS A 159 9.41 -11.42 19.73
C LYS A 159 9.18 -9.94 19.38
N LYS A 160 8.66 -9.65 18.19
CA LYS A 160 8.48 -8.28 17.71
C LYS A 160 7.20 -7.63 18.24
N TYR A 161 6.11 -8.38 18.32
CA TYR A 161 4.75 -7.84 18.48
C TYR A 161 3.98 -8.40 19.70
N VAL A 162 4.63 -9.17 20.57
CA VAL A 162 4.09 -9.48 21.91
C VAL A 162 4.90 -8.72 22.94
N ARG A 163 4.22 -7.89 23.73
CA ARG A 163 4.81 -7.12 24.84
C ARG A 163 4.37 -7.67 26.19
N GLU A 164 4.95 -7.14 27.26
CA GLU A 164 4.40 -7.35 28.59
C GLU A 164 3.08 -6.56 28.70
N PRO A 165 1.97 -7.19 29.07
CA PRO A 165 0.71 -6.47 29.25
C PRO A 165 0.79 -5.44 30.37
N ASP A 166 0.07 -4.34 30.21
CA ASP A 166 -0.07 -3.30 31.22
C ASP A 166 -0.70 -3.85 32.51
N GLU A 167 -0.22 -3.41 33.67
CA GLU A 167 -0.66 -3.91 34.97
C GLU A 167 -2.16 -3.72 35.23
N ALA A 168 -2.80 -2.73 34.60
CA ALA A 168 -4.23 -2.47 34.73
C ALA A 168 -5.09 -3.69 34.41
N ILE A 169 -4.70 -4.50 33.40
CA ILE A 169 -5.52 -5.65 32.98
C ILE A 169 -5.59 -6.74 34.05
N ARG A 170 -4.60 -6.82 34.96
CA ARG A 170 -4.56 -7.83 36.03
C ARG A 170 -5.79 -7.80 36.93
N SER A 171 -6.40 -6.61 37.08
CA SER A 171 -7.60 -6.43 37.90
C SER A 171 -8.84 -7.13 37.33
N ILE A 172 -8.82 -7.48 36.04
CA ILE A 172 -9.95 -8.09 35.31
C ILE A 172 -9.57 -9.41 34.61
N GLU A 173 -8.31 -9.86 34.67
CA GLU A 173 -7.86 -11.12 34.03
C GLU A 173 -8.71 -12.33 34.41
N ASN A 174 -9.00 -12.51 35.70
CA ASN A 174 -9.80 -13.65 36.18
C ASN A 174 -11.24 -13.62 35.63
N GLU A 175 -11.81 -12.43 35.45
CA GLU A 175 -13.14 -12.25 34.88
C GLU A 175 -13.15 -12.64 33.40
N VAL A 176 -12.11 -12.27 32.66
CA VAL A 176 -11.92 -12.67 31.26
C VAL A 176 -11.70 -14.17 31.14
N ASP A 177 -10.81 -14.75 31.94
CA ASP A 177 -10.54 -16.20 31.96
C ASP A 177 -11.83 -16.99 32.22
N GLU A 178 -12.65 -16.52 33.16
CA GLU A 178 -13.96 -17.14 33.44
C GLU A 178 -14.93 -16.98 32.26
N TYR A 179 -14.95 -15.82 31.61
CA TYR A 179 -15.75 -15.59 30.41
C TYR A 179 -15.36 -16.55 29.28
N LEU A 180 -14.07 -16.70 28.99
CA LEU A 180 -13.57 -17.62 27.95
C LEU A 180 -13.89 -19.08 28.29
N ARG A 181 -13.71 -19.48 29.54
CA ARG A 181 -14.08 -20.83 30.00
C ARG A 181 -15.58 -21.12 29.85
N ARG A 182 -16.45 -20.15 30.16
CA ARG A 182 -17.91 -20.32 29.99
C ARG A 182 -18.31 -20.52 28.53
N HIS A 183 -17.58 -19.90 27.60
CA HIS A 183 -17.77 -20.06 26.16
C HIS A 183 -17.02 -21.25 25.56
N LYS A 184 -16.30 -22.04 26.40
CA LYS A 184 -15.54 -23.23 25.99
C LYS A 184 -14.50 -22.95 24.90
N VAL A 185 -13.90 -21.76 24.96
CA VAL A 185 -12.86 -21.32 24.03
C VAL A 185 -11.69 -22.30 24.04
N ASP A 186 -11.28 -22.76 22.85
CA ASP A 186 -10.00 -23.44 22.69
C ASP A 186 -8.87 -22.40 22.79
N MET A 187 -8.16 -22.42 23.92
CA MET A 187 -7.06 -21.48 24.18
C MET A 187 -5.85 -21.67 23.27
N ASP A 188 -5.77 -22.78 22.52
CA ASP A 188 -4.76 -22.96 21.49
C ASP A 188 -5.21 -22.47 20.10
N ASN A 189 -6.49 -22.15 19.90
CA ASN A 189 -7.03 -21.56 18.68
C ASN A 189 -7.05 -20.03 18.76
N VAL A 190 -6.16 -19.37 18.01
CA VAL A 190 -6.00 -17.90 18.01
C VAL A 190 -7.29 -17.19 17.58
N VAL A 191 -8.03 -17.76 16.62
CA VAL A 191 -9.27 -17.16 16.11
C VAL A 191 -10.33 -17.10 17.19
N GLU A 192 -10.55 -18.19 17.92
CA GLU A 192 -11.53 -18.23 19.02
C GLU A 192 -11.13 -17.30 20.16
N VAL A 193 -9.85 -17.30 20.55
CA VAL A 193 -9.33 -16.42 21.60
C VAL A 193 -9.57 -14.95 21.24
N ALA A 194 -9.19 -14.54 20.03
CA ALA A 194 -9.41 -13.17 19.54
C ALA A 194 -10.90 -12.82 19.48
N TYR A 195 -11.74 -13.71 18.93
CA TYR A 195 -13.16 -13.46 18.79
C TYR A 195 -13.82 -13.24 20.17
N TRP A 196 -13.62 -14.16 21.10
CA TRP A 196 -14.32 -14.13 22.39
C TRP A 196 -13.80 -13.07 23.35
N ILE A 197 -12.53 -12.69 23.26
CA ILE A 197 -12.02 -11.53 24.02
C ILE A 197 -12.63 -10.23 23.46
N ALA A 198 -12.72 -10.09 22.15
CA ALA A 198 -13.40 -8.95 21.54
C ALA A 198 -14.88 -8.92 21.97
N LYS A 199 -15.61 -10.04 21.94
CA LYS A 199 -16.99 -10.14 22.45
C LYS A 199 -17.11 -9.75 23.91
N TYR A 200 -16.21 -10.22 24.77
CA TYR A 200 -16.17 -9.82 26.17
C TYR A 200 -16.08 -8.29 26.31
N ILE A 201 -15.19 -7.64 25.57
CA ILE A 201 -15.04 -6.19 25.63
C ILE A 201 -16.31 -5.50 25.10
N MET A 202 -16.85 -5.91 23.96
CA MET A 202 -18.10 -5.37 23.39
C MET A 202 -19.29 -5.45 24.36
N GLU A 203 -19.37 -6.50 25.17
CA GLU A 203 -20.48 -6.74 26.09
C GLU A 203 -20.31 -6.03 27.44
N ASN A 204 -19.07 -5.76 27.86
CA ASN A 204 -18.77 -5.30 29.22
C ASN A 204 -18.18 -3.88 29.28
N PHE A 205 -17.82 -3.30 28.13
CA PHE A 205 -17.29 -1.94 28.02
C PHE A 205 -18.17 -1.08 27.13
N LYS A 206 -18.25 0.21 27.47
CA LYS A 206 -19.05 1.19 26.71
C LYS A 206 -18.18 2.03 25.81
N TYR A 207 -18.58 2.15 24.55
CA TYR A 207 -17.96 3.09 23.63
C TYR A 207 -18.26 4.54 24.06
N LYS A 208 -17.22 5.36 24.22
CA LYS A 208 -17.30 6.77 24.62
C LYS A 208 -16.25 7.60 23.88
N PRO A 209 -16.61 8.21 22.72
CA PRO A 209 -15.70 9.04 21.93
C PRO A 209 -14.95 10.09 22.75
N SER A 210 -13.65 10.26 22.46
CA SER A 210 -12.79 11.32 22.98
C SER A 210 -11.88 11.80 21.85
N GLY A 211 -11.47 13.07 21.90
CA GLY A 211 -10.31 13.53 21.14
C GLY A 211 -8.99 13.28 21.88
N LYS A 212 -9.04 12.91 23.17
CA LYS A 212 -7.87 12.67 24.03
C LYS A 212 -7.81 11.18 24.41
N PRO A 213 -6.71 10.47 24.09
CA PRO A 213 -6.45 9.11 24.56
C PRO A 213 -6.55 8.97 26.08
N ARG A 214 -7.13 7.89 26.60
CA ARG A 214 -7.22 7.63 28.04
C ARG A 214 -6.19 6.59 28.47
N PRO A 215 -5.55 6.74 29.64
CA PRO A 215 -4.71 5.69 30.20
C PRO A 215 -5.50 4.40 30.41
N LEU A 216 -4.88 3.24 30.15
CA LEU A 216 -5.58 1.95 30.22
C LEU A 216 -6.20 1.66 31.60
N GLY A 217 -5.55 2.10 32.68
CA GLY A 217 -6.10 2.03 34.04
C GLY A 217 -7.46 2.73 34.19
N GLU A 218 -7.65 3.87 33.53
CA GLU A 218 -8.94 4.56 33.52
C GLU A 218 -10.00 3.76 32.73
N VAL A 219 -9.63 3.23 31.57
CA VAL A 219 -10.52 2.42 30.72
C VAL A 219 -11.03 1.19 31.48
N VAL A 220 -10.14 0.49 32.18
CA VAL A 220 -10.47 -0.71 32.98
C VAL A 220 -11.40 -0.37 34.15
N VAL A 221 -11.10 0.70 34.89
CA VAL A 221 -11.90 1.13 36.06
C VAL A 221 -13.28 1.63 35.66
N THR A 222 -13.34 2.46 34.62
CA THR A 222 -14.58 3.09 34.17
C THR A 222 -15.42 2.18 33.27
N ARG A 223 -14.82 1.10 32.74
CA ARG A 223 -15.40 0.22 31.72
C ARG A 223 -15.88 1.00 30.50
N ALA A 224 -15.13 2.02 30.10
CA ALA A 224 -15.47 2.87 28.97
C ALA A 224 -14.22 3.44 28.28
N GLY A 225 -14.29 3.55 26.95
CA GLY A 225 -13.21 4.07 26.11
C GLY A 225 -13.72 4.31 24.69
N ASP A 226 -12.94 5.01 23.88
CA ASP A 226 -13.12 5.12 22.43
C ASP A 226 -12.39 4.01 21.66
N CYS A 227 -12.15 4.22 20.37
CA CYS A 227 -11.76 3.15 19.45
C CYS A 227 -10.35 2.64 19.72
N ASP A 228 -9.41 3.54 19.97
CA ASP A 228 -8.03 3.21 20.29
C ASP A 228 -7.87 2.76 21.75
N ASP A 229 -8.63 3.32 22.71
CA ASP A 229 -8.69 2.85 24.11
C ASP A 229 -9.10 1.37 24.20
N LEU A 230 -10.22 1.00 23.58
CA LEU A 230 -10.77 -0.36 23.67
C LEU A 230 -9.94 -1.36 22.85
N SER A 231 -9.31 -0.90 21.77
CA SER A 231 -8.39 -1.71 20.99
C SER A 231 -7.08 -1.97 21.73
N GLU A 232 -6.55 -0.99 22.47
CA GLU A 232 -5.38 -1.19 23.33
C GLU A 232 -5.66 -2.20 24.45
N LEU A 233 -6.85 -2.12 25.07
CA LEU A 233 -7.27 -3.14 26.05
C LEU A 233 -7.28 -4.54 25.45
N PHE A 234 -7.83 -4.69 24.25
CA PHE A 234 -7.85 -5.94 23.52
C PHE A 234 -6.45 -6.46 23.20
N ILE A 235 -5.56 -5.59 22.70
CA ILE A 235 -4.17 -5.91 22.37
C ILE A 235 -3.42 -6.41 23.61
N ASN A 236 -3.61 -5.78 24.77
CA ASN A 236 -3.01 -6.21 26.03
C ASN A 236 -3.44 -7.63 26.43
N PHE A 237 -4.71 -8.00 26.20
CA PHE A 237 -5.14 -9.39 26.37
C PHE A 237 -4.50 -10.33 25.35
N MET A 238 -4.39 -9.96 24.07
CA MET A 238 -3.69 -10.79 23.08
C MET A 238 -2.24 -11.06 23.52
N TRP A 239 -1.53 -10.04 23.98
CA TRP A 239 -0.17 -10.18 24.50
C TRP A 239 -0.10 -11.12 25.70
N ARG A 240 -1.07 -11.03 26.63
CA ARG A 240 -1.17 -11.93 27.79
C ARG A 240 -1.28 -13.41 27.40
N TYR A 241 -1.86 -13.72 26.25
CA TYR A 241 -1.96 -15.08 25.71
C TYR A 241 -0.84 -15.45 24.73
N GLY A 242 0.14 -14.57 24.53
CA GLY A 242 1.28 -14.78 23.63
C GLY A 242 0.93 -14.64 22.15
N ILE A 243 -0.11 -13.87 21.83
CA ILE A 243 -0.62 -13.67 20.48
C ILE A 243 -0.15 -12.29 19.97
N PRO A 244 0.54 -12.21 18.82
CA PRO A 244 0.94 -10.95 18.21
C PRO A 244 -0.27 -10.07 17.87
N ALA A 245 -0.27 -8.85 18.39
CA ALA A 245 -1.28 -7.85 18.12
C ALA A 245 -0.67 -6.45 18.18
N GLN A 246 -1.25 -5.53 17.42
CA GLN A 246 -0.86 -4.11 17.40
C GLN A 246 -2.05 -3.25 16.96
N LEU A 247 -1.95 -1.94 17.19
CA LEU A 247 -2.97 -0.99 16.80
C LEU A 247 -2.76 -0.58 15.34
N GLU A 248 -3.82 -0.53 14.55
CA GLU A 248 -3.82 0.02 13.20
C GLU A 248 -4.63 1.31 13.19
N ARG A 249 -3.97 2.42 12.81
CA ARG A 249 -4.56 3.74 12.67
C ARG A 249 -5.04 3.90 11.24
N VAL A 250 -6.29 4.33 11.07
CA VAL A 250 -6.93 4.40 9.76
C VAL A 250 -7.76 5.66 9.58
N ALA A 251 -8.01 6.01 8.32
CA ALA A 251 -9.05 6.96 7.93
C ALA A 251 -10.20 6.20 7.29
N VAL A 252 -11.43 6.44 7.73
CA VAL A 252 -12.64 5.91 7.10
C VAL A 252 -13.23 7.00 6.21
N VAL A 253 -13.40 6.73 4.92
CA VAL A 253 -14.01 7.70 3.99
C VAL A 253 -15.53 7.71 4.23
N LEU A 254 -16.05 8.88 4.61
CA LEU A 254 -17.44 9.12 5.00
C LEU A 254 -17.99 10.29 4.17
N VAL A 255 -18.35 10.02 2.91
CA VAL A 255 -18.78 11.05 1.95
C VAL A 255 -19.95 11.89 2.50
N GLY A 256 -19.78 13.21 2.48
CA GLY A 256 -20.76 14.18 2.98
C GLY A 256 -20.54 14.61 4.43
N GLU A 257 -19.70 13.91 5.19
CA GLU A 257 -19.39 14.29 6.56
C GLU A 257 -18.38 15.43 6.63
N LYS A 258 -18.58 16.35 7.58
CA LYS A 258 -17.64 17.44 7.88
C LYS A 258 -17.50 17.60 9.38
N ASN A 259 -16.30 17.38 9.88
CA ASN A 259 -15.94 17.62 11.27
C ASN A 259 -14.97 18.80 11.38
N GLU A 260 -15.16 19.66 12.37
CA GLU A 260 -14.29 20.81 12.63
C GLU A 260 -13.96 20.86 14.12
N TYR A 261 -12.66 20.82 14.43
CA TYR A 261 -12.13 20.97 15.79
C TYR A 261 -11.46 22.33 15.91
N ARG A 262 -11.78 23.08 16.97
CA ARG A 262 -11.27 24.44 17.18
C ARG A 262 -10.35 24.50 18.38
N PHE A 263 -9.24 25.21 18.21
CA PHE A 263 -8.21 25.46 19.21
C PHE A 263 -7.90 26.96 19.24
N ASP A 264 -8.74 27.73 19.93
CA ASP A 264 -8.70 29.19 19.92
C ASP A 264 -8.77 29.78 18.49
N GLY A 265 -7.65 30.32 17.98
CA GLY A 265 -7.56 30.84 16.62
C GLY A 265 -7.43 29.76 15.54
N SER A 266 -7.00 28.55 15.92
CA SER A 266 -6.71 27.45 15.02
C SER A 266 -7.90 26.53 14.80
N ARG A 267 -7.87 25.78 13.70
CA ARG A 267 -8.86 24.74 13.41
C ARG A 267 -8.30 23.59 12.59
N VAL A 268 -8.83 22.40 12.86
CA VAL A 268 -8.64 21.19 12.05
C VAL A 268 -9.97 20.85 11.42
N ILE A 269 -10.00 20.68 10.10
CA ILE A 269 -11.19 20.36 9.32
C ILE A 269 -10.98 19.02 8.64
N TYR A 270 -11.89 18.10 8.91
CA TYR A 270 -11.97 16.81 8.24
C TYR A 270 -13.19 16.81 7.32
N LEU A 271 -12.97 16.63 6.02
CA LEU A 271 -14.03 16.56 5.02
C LEU A 271 -14.04 15.18 4.36
N ASN A 272 -15.23 14.58 4.35
CA ASN A 272 -15.48 13.23 3.86
C ASN A 272 -14.68 12.13 4.60
N VAL A 273 -14.29 12.36 5.85
CA VAL A 273 -13.44 11.42 6.60
C VAL A 273 -13.74 11.42 8.10
N GLY A 274 -13.65 10.23 8.68
CA GLY A 274 -13.54 10.01 10.13
C GLY A 274 -12.31 9.19 10.45
N TYR A 275 -11.46 9.70 11.34
CA TYR A 275 -10.31 8.95 11.85
C TYR A 275 -10.76 7.88 12.83
N HIS A 276 -10.15 6.71 12.72
CA HIS A 276 -10.50 5.53 13.50
C HIS A 276 -9.25 4.70 13.80
N ALA A 277 -9.34 3.81 14.78
CA ALA A 277 -8.29 2.86 15.08
C ALA A 277 -8.90 1.55 15.59
N TYR A 278 -8.25 0.45 15.23
CA TYR A 278 -8.64 -0.88 15.71
C TYR A 278 -7.43 -1.78 15.89
N ALA A 279 -7.61 -2.91 16.57
CA ALA A 279 -6.55 -3.89 16.71
C ALA A 279 -6.41 -4.74 15.45
N ILE A 280 -5.19 -5.14 15.13
CA ILE A 280 -4.91 -6.23 14.18
C ILE A 280 -4.21 -7.37 14.91
N VAL A 281 -4.58 -8.60 14.59
CA VAL A 281 -4.07 -9.82 15.21
C VAL A 281 -3.47 -10.71 14.15
N TYR A 282 -2.26 -11.22 14.39
CA TYR A 282 -1.68 -12.21 13.50
C TYR A 282 -2.30 -13.59 13.76
N MET A 283 -2.97 -14.15 12.76
CA MET A 283 -3.58 -15.47 12.82
C MET A 283 -2.94 -16.39 11.79
N PRO A 284 -2.34 -17.53 12.19
CA PRO A 284 -1.76 -18.48 11.25
C PRO A 284 -2.74 -18.89 10.14
N GLY A 285 -2.29 -18.80 8.89
CA GLY A 285 -3.12 -19.07 7.70
C GLY A 285 -3.89 -17.86 7.16
N TRP A 286 -4.09 -16.80 7.96
CA TRP A 286 -4.80 -15.58 7.57
C TRP A 286 -3.88 -14.36 7.44
N GLY A 287 -2.82 -14.28 8.24
CA GLY A 287 -1.97 -13.09 8.34
C GLY A 287 -2.53 -12.09 9.36
N TRP A 288 -2.41 -10.79 9.09
CA TRP A 288 -2.92 -9.73 9.97
C TRP A 288 -4.42 -9.47 9.73
N VAL A 289 -5.24 -9.96 10.66
CA VAL A 289 -6.69 -9.82 10.65
C VAL A 289 -7.10 -8.61 11.48
N SER A 290 -7.97 -7.74 10.94
CA SER A 290 -8.60 -6.66 11.70
C SER A 290 -9.60 -7.19 12.71
N VAL A 291 -9.53 -6.67 13.94
CA VAL A 291 -10.47 -6.93 15.02
C VAL A 291 -11.00 -5.58 15.50
N ASP A 292 -12.17 -5.18 14.99
CA ASP A 292 -12.78 -3.90 15.32
C ASP A 292 -13.96 -4.09 16.28
N ILE A 293 -13.73 -3.69 17.53
CA ILE A 293 -14.69 -3.83 18.64
C ILE A 293 -15.76 -2.74 18.59
N THR A 294 -15.49 -1.65 17.87
CA THR A 294 -16.25 -0.39 17.99
C THR A 294 -17.01 -0.02 16.73
N PHE A 295 -16.52 -0.48 15.57
CA PHE A 295 -17.18 -0.32 14.28
C PHE A 295 -17.15 -1.64 13.52
N ASN A 296 -18.21 -2.44 13.71
CA ASN A 296 -18.39 -3.71 13.02
C ASN A 296 -19.85 -3.94 12.61
N ASN A 297 -20.04 -4.87 11.70
CA ASN A 297 -21.36 -5.35 11.28
C ASN A 297 -21.69 -6.68 11.97
N GLU A 298 -22.99 -6.91 12.21
CA GLU A 298 -23.53 -8.18 12.73
C GLU A 298 -22.95 -8.61 14.08
N ASP A 299 -22.52 -7.65 14.91
CA ASP A 299 -21.84 -7.89 16.19
C ASP A 299 -20.61 -8.82 16.07
N ASN A 300 -19.99 -8.85 14.89
CA ASN A 300 -18.84 -9.67 14.56
C ASN A 300 -17.58 -8.81 14.45
N PRO A 301 -16.62 -8.91 15.40
CA PRO A 301 -15.45 -8.04 15.41
C PRO A 301 -14.50 -8.25 14.21
N PHE A 302 -14.58 -9.38 13.51
CA PHE A 302 -13.81 -9.60 12.27
C PHE A 302 -14.47 -8.94 11.05
N TYR A 303 -15.80 -8.74 11.09
CA TYR A 303 -16.51 -7.90 10.13
C TYR A 303 -16.41 -6.42 10.55
N GLY A 304 -15.18 -5.98 10.83
CA GLY A 304 -14.85 -4.64 11.27
C GLY A 304 -14.89 -3.60 10.14
N SER A 305 -14.51 -2.37 10.49
CA SER A 305 -14.53 -1.19 9.60
C SER A 305 -13.93 -1.44 8.21
N ARG A 306 -12.83 -2.21 8.08
CA ARG A 306 -12.22 -2.60 6.78
C ARG A 306 -13.24 -3.12 5.77
N TYR A 307 -14.23 -3.89 6.24
CA TYR A 307 -15.23 -4.52 5.38
C TYR A 307 -16.60 -3.87 5.52
N ALA A 308 -16.93 -3.32 6.70
CA ALA A 308 -18.23 -2.71 6.96
C ALA A 308 -18.50 -1.48 6.06
N THR A 309 -17.45 -0.81 5.59
CA THR A 309 -17.54 0.35 4.69
C THR A 309 -17.22 0.00 3.23
N LEU A 310 -17.37 -1.27 2.84
CA LEU A 310 -17.07 -1.77 1.49
C LEU A 310 -15.63 -1.50 1.03
N GLY A 311 -14.68 -1.40 1.97
CA GLY A 311 -13.27 -1.20 1.65
C GLY A 311 -12.81 0.26 1.58
N ASN A 312 -13.62 1.21 2.07
CA ASN A 312 -13.28 2.63 2.14
C ASN A 312 -12.51 2.98 3.43
N VAL A 313 -11.50 2.18 3.77
CA VAL A 313 -10.65 2.36 4.96
C VAL A 313 -9.21 2.51 4.53
N ILE A 314 -8.57 3.63 4.77
CA ILE A 314 -7.18 3.88 4.39
C ILE A 314 -6.28 3.63 5.60
N VAL A 315 -5.25 2.81 5.43
CA VAL A 315 -4.30 2.49 6.52
C VAL A 315 -3.19 3.53 6.59
N PHE A 316 -3.09 4.20 7.73
CA PHE A 316 -2.05 5.21 7.98
C PHE A 316 -0.81 4.63 8.59
N ASP A 317 -0.96 3.85 9.67
CA ASP A 317 0.19 3.30 10.37
C ASP A 317 -0.21 2.15 11.30
N ARG A 318 0.79 1.40 11.77
CA ARG A 318 0.67 0.35 12.77
C ARG A 318 1.63 0.62 13.92
N VAL A 319 1.05 0.85 15.09
CA VAL A 319 1.80 1.20 16.30
C VAL A 319 1.59 0.17 17.40
N MET A 320 2.62 -0.03 18.21
CA MET A 320 2.53 -0.92 19.37
C MET A 320 1.89 -0.25 20.57
N GLU A 321 2.07 1.07 20.71
CA GLU A 321 1.66 1.85 21.87
C GLU A 321 1.21 3.24 21.42
N ARG A 322 0.30 3.85 22.18
CA ARG A 322 -0.21 5.20 21.92
C ARG A 322 0.68 6.24 22.57
N ASN A 323 0.91 7.35 21.88
CA ASN A 323 1.66 8.47 22.45
C ASN A 323 0.69 9.54 23.01
N ILE A 324 0.34 9.42 24.29
CA ILE A 324 -0.57 10.35 24.96
C ILE A 324 0.04 11.77 25.04
N ALA A 325 1.37 11.88 25.21
CA ALA A 325 2.06 13.16 25.34
C ALA A 325 1.99 14.00 24.05
N LEU A 326 2.00 13.33 22.88
CA LEU A 326 1.92 13.98 21.58
C LEU A 326 0.65 14.82 21.41
N TYR A 327 -0.47 14.40 22.00
CA TYR A 327 -1.72 15.17 21.96
C TYR A 327 -1.58 16.50 22.70
N GLU A 328 -0.91 16.52 23.86
CA GLU A 328 -0.76 17.73 24.67
C GLU A 328 0.18 18.73 24.00
N GLU A 329 1.23 18.23 23.34
CA GLU A 329 2.12 19.03 22.50
C GLU A 329 1.39 19.63 21.30
N PHE A 330 0.61 18.80 20.58
CA PHE A 330 -0.23 19.24 19.46
C PHE A 330 -1.25 20.31 19.89
N GLU A 331 -1.99 20.07 20.97
CA GLU A 331 -2.98 21.02 21.47
C GLU A 331 -2.33 22.36 21.87
N SER A 332 -1.18 22.31 22.55
CA SER A 332 -0.41 23.50 22.92
C SER A 332 0.08 24.27 21.69
N PHE A 333 0.58 23.58 20.67
CA PHE A 333 0.97 24.18 19.40
C PHE A 333 -0.21 24.88 18.73
N MET A 334 -1.35 24.19 18.60
CA MET A 334 -2.55 24.70 17.95
C MET A 334 -3.14 25.93 18.66
N LYS A 335 -3.06 26.00 20.00
CA LYS A 335 -3.51 27.20 20.74
C LYS A 335 -2.55 28.38 20.63
N LYS A 336 -1.25 28.11 20.47
CA LYS A 336 -0.21 29.15 20.44
C LYS A 336 -0.15 29.88 19.10
N TYR A 337 -0.32 29.17 18.00
CA TYR A 337 -0.25 29.72 16.64
C TYR A 337 -1.62 29.77 16.00
N ASN A 338 -1.77 30.55 14.92
CA ASN A 338 -2.97 30.52 14.09
C ASN A 338 -2.75 29.52 12.95
N THR A 339 -3.20 28.29 13.16
CA THR A 339 -2.98 27.14 12.29
C THR A 339 -4.31 26.60 11.75
N LEU A 340 -4.35 26.39 10.44
CA LEU A 340 -5.40 25.69 9.72
C LEU A 340 -4.83 24.37 9.22
N ILE A 341 -5.54 23.28 9.50
CA ILE A 341 -5.30 21.98 8.87
C ILE A 341 -6.62 21.55 8.22
N GLU A 342 -6.59 21.19 6.94
CA GLU A 342 -7.71 20.61 6.22
C GLU A 342 -7.25 19.28 5.61
N GLU A 343 -7.99 18.23 5.92
CA GLU A 343 -7.78 16.90 5.38
C GLU A 343 -9.06 16.44 4.69
N ILE A 344 -8.96 16.21 3.38
CA ILE A 344 -10.12 16.09 2.50
C ILE A 344 -9.98 14.83 1.66
N TYR A 345 -11.05 14.05 1.60
CA TYR A 345 -11.08 12.78 0.88
C TYR A 345 -12.13 12.77 -0.23
N TYR A 346 -11.81 12.15 -1.36
CA TYR A 346 -12.74 11.94 -2.46
C TYR A 346 -12.57 10.56 -3.07
N GLU A 347 -13.68 9.99 -3.53
CA GLU A 347 -13.69 8.76 -4.34
C GLU A 347 -13.56 9.08 -5.85
N SER A 348 -13.75 10.34 -6.24
CA SER A 348 -13.63 10.81 -7.62
C SER A 348 -12.35 11.65 -7.80
N GLU A 349 -11.55 11.27 -8.80
CA GLU A 349 -10.36 12.03 -9.21
C GLU A 349 -10.72 13.45 -9.62
N GLU A 350 -11.81 13.61 -10.37
CA GLU A 350 -12.29 14.90 -10.87
C GLU A 350 -12.61 15.84 -9.70
N GLN A 351 -13.38 15.36 -8.71
CA GLN A 351 -13.72 16.14 -7.52
C GLN A 351 -12.49 16.53 -6.71
N ALA A 352 -11.52 15.61 -6.59
CA ALA A 352 -10.27 15.88 -5.92
C ALA A 352 -9.43 16.95 -6.65
N ILE A 353 -9.31 16.85 -7.97
CA ILE A 353 -8.60 17.83 -8.80
C ILE A 353 -9.28 19.19 -8.72
N ASP A 354 -10.61 19.23 -8.79
CA ASP A 354 -11.37 20.47 -8.67
C ASP A 354 -11.12 21.15 -7.32
N LYS A 355 -11.18 20.37 -6.23
CA LYS A 355 -10.93 20.90 -4.88
C LYS A 355 -9.48 21.33 -4.69
N TRP A 356 -8.53 20.56 -5.20
CA TRP A 356 -7.11 20.91 -5.21
C TRP A 356 -6.87 22.26 -5.91
N ARG A 357 -7.46 22.46 -7.09
CA ARG A 357 -7.37 23.71 -7.85
C ARG A 357 -8.02 24.88 -7.13
N GLU A 358 -9.19 24.66 -6.52
CA GLU A 358 -9.88 25.66 -5.70
C GLU A 358 -8.98 26.16 -4.56
N LEU A 359 -8.34 25.24 -3.82
CA LEU A 359 -7.43 25.58 -2.73
C LEU A 359 -6.21 26.39 -3.19
N LEU A 360 -5.71 26.13 -4.40
CA LEU A 360 -4.62 26.88 -5.03
C LEU A 360 -5.07 28.20 -5.69
N GLY A 361 -6.37 28.51 -5.70
CA GLY A 361 -6.91 29.68 -6.41
C GLY A 361 -6.81 29.58 -7.94
N LEU A 362 -6.72 28.37 -8.47
CA LEU A 362 -6.68 28.09 -9.91
C LEU A 362 -8.10 28.00 -10.48
N PRO A 363 -8.32 28.39 -11.75
CA PRO A 363 -9.65 28.26 -12.37
C PRO A 363 -10.06 26.79 -12.48
N LYS A 364 -11.36 26.50 -12.41
CA LYS A 364 -11.88 25.15 -12.68
C LYS A 364 -11.54 24.71 -14.10
N ILE A 365 -11.39 23.40 -14.29
CA ILE A 365 -11.29 22.84 -15.64
C ILE A 365 -12.72 22.85 -16.19
N GLU A 366 -13.00 23.68 -17.19
CA GLU A 366 -14.27 23.63 -17.89
C GLU A 366 -14.32 22.32 -18.69
N GLU A 367 -15.32 21.48 -18.41
CA GLU A 367 -15.60 20.33 -19.28
C GLU A 367 -15.89 20.85 -20.69
N PRO A 368 -15.41 20.14 -21.75
CA PRO A 368 -15.84 20.48 -23.10
C PRO A 368 -17.36 20.39 -23.16
N GLU A 369 -18.01 21.48 -23.59
CA GLU A 369 -19.46 21.55 -23.75
C GLU A 369 -19.91 20.43 -24.71
N VAL A 370 -20.56 19.40 -24.17
CA VAL A 370 -21.17 18.34 -24.98
C VAL A 370 -22.42 18.93 -25.63
N VAL A 371 -22.26 19.45 -26.84
CA VAL A 371 -23.39 19.93 -27.65
C VAL A 371 -24.15 18.72 -28.18
N GLU A 372 -25.28 18.37 -27.55
CA GLU A 372 -26.24 17.44 -28.15
C GLU A 372 -26.87 18.09 -29.40
N LEU A 373 -26.43 17.65 -30.57
CA LEU A 373 -27.05 18.03 -31.84
C LEU A 373 -28.30 17.16 -32.08
N ASN A 374 -29.48 17.75 -31.91
CA ASN A 374 -30.73 17.17 -32.42
C ASN A 374 -30.78 17.35 -33.94
N ILE A 375 -30.26 16.37 -34.66
CA ILE A 375 -30.29 16.35 -36.13
C ILE A 375 -31.61 15.73 -36.58
N ALA A 376 -32.43 16.50 -37.31
CA ALA A 376 -33.60 15.94 -37.97
C ALA A 376 -33.15 14.91 -39.03
N PRO A 377 -33.87 13.80 -39.26
CA PRO A 377 -33.39 12.66 -40.08
C PRO A 377 -32.95 12.97 -41.52
N GLU A 378 -33.25 14.17 -42.01
CA GLU A 378 -33.12 14.54 -43.43
C GLU A 378 -32.15 15.71 -43.68
N GLU A 379 -31.45 16.20 -42.64
CA GLU A 379 -30.46 17.27 -42.80
C GLU A 379 -29.02 16.73 -42.80
N ASN A 380 -28.29 16.98 -43.90
CA ASN A 380 -26.86 16.73 -43.98
C ASN A 380 -26.10 17.75 -43.11
N VAL A 381 -25.61 17.33 -41.95
CA VAL A 381 -24.75 18.15 -41.11
C VAL A 381 -23.31 18.03 -41.57
N THR A 382 -22.68 19.16 -41.89
CA THR A 382 -21.23 19.23 -42.16
C THR A 382 -20.52 19.71 -40.91
N LEU A 383 -19.78 18.82 -40.23
CA LEU A 383 -18.93 19.19 -39.09
C LEU A 383 -17.64 19.84 -39.61
N ILE A 384 -17.42 21.11 -39.27
CA ILE A 384 -16.16 21.82 -39.56
C ILE A 384 -15.32 21.81 -38.28
N PRO A 385 -14.23 21.03 -38.18
CA PRO A 385 -13.41 20.99 -36.99
C PRO A 385 -12.56 22.27 -36.89
N MET A 386 -12.77 23.07 -35.84
CA MET A 386 -11.74 24.03 -35.43
C MET A 386 -10.63 23.27 -34.70
N GLY A 387 -9.51 23.01 -35.38
CA GLY A 387 -8.30 22.46 -34.73
C GLY A 387 -7.66 21.21 -35.33
N GLY A 388 -8.04 20.79 -36.54
CA GLY A 388 -7.19 19.87 -37.33
C GLY A 388 -7.16 18.39 -36.88
N VAL A 389 -8.20 17.90 -36.22
CA VAL A 389 -8.42 16.45 -36.05
C VAL A 389 -9.60 16.04 -36.93
N ILE A 390 -9.34 15.16 -37.89
CA ILE A 390 -10.36 14.57 -38.77
C ILE A 390 -10.86 13.28 -38.09
N PRO A 391 -12.15 13.16 -37.72
CA PRO A 391 -12.72 11.90 -37.27
C PRO A 391 -12.93 10.95 -38.45
N GLU A 392 -12.58 9.67 -38.29
CA GLU A 392 -13.02 8.60 -39.19
C GLU A 392 -14.43 8.18 -38.78
N VAL A 393 -15.38 8.28 -39.72
CA VAL A 393 -16.77 7.84 -39.55
C VAL A 393 -16.88 6.41 -40.06
N SER A 394 -17.36 5.48 -39.23
CA SER A 394 -17.74 4.15 -39.70
C SER A 394 -19.16 4.20 -40.26
N GLU A 395 -19.29 4.03 -41.58
CA GLU A 395 -20.60 3.79 -42.19
C GLU A 395 -21.02 2.34 -41.91
N GLU A 396 -21.92 2.14 -40.95
CA GLU A 396 -23.03 1.17 -41.03
C GLU A 396 -23.83 1.16 -39.70
N GLY A 397 -25.12 1.56 -39.76
CA GLY A 397 -26.13 1.22 -38.74
C GLY A 397 -26.80 2.42 -38.06
N GLU A 398 -28.12 2.50 -38.20
CA GLU A 398 -28.99 3.59 -37.73
C GLU A 398 -28.91 3.88 -36.21
N ASN A 399 -28.86 5.17 -35.89
CA ASN A 399 -29.23 5.81 -34.61
C ASN A 399 -28.34 5.63 -33.36
N GLN A 400 -27.01 5.49 -33.50
CA GLN A 400 -26.07 5.87 -32.44
C GLN A 400 -24.79 6.47 -33.03
N VAL A 401 -24.47 7.71 -32.67
CA VAL A 401 -23.13 8.28 -32.89
C VAL A 401 -22.29 7.93 -31.68
N GLU A 402 -21.48 6.87 -31.77
CA GLU A 402 -20.43 6.61 -30.79
C GLU A 402 -19.27 7.59 -31.01
N ILE A 403 -19.03 8.46 -30.03
CA ILE A 403 -17.80 9.26 -29.98
C ILE A 403 -16.70 8.37 -29.42
N LEU A 404 -15.87 7.84 -30.31
CA LEU A 404 -14.63 7.16 -29.94
C LEU A 404 -13.64 8.19 -29.39
N VAL A 405 -13.59 8.32 -28.05
CA VAL A 405 -12.49 9.02 -27.38
C VAL A 405 -11.24 8.22 -27.65
N LYS A 406 -10.32 8.84 -28.40
CA LYS A 406 -9.08 8.23 -28.87
C LYS A 406 -8.23 7.84 -27.66
N GLU A 407 -8.29 6.56 -27.30
CA GLU A 407 -7.33 5.88 -26.43
C GLU A 407 -5.93 6.30 -26.88
N THR A 408 -5.25 7.05 -26.01
CA THR A 408 -4.00 7.74 -26.33
C THR A 408 -2.92 6.70 -26.58
N ARG A 409 -2.69 6.30 -27.83
CA ARG A 409 -1.49 5.64 -28.40
C ARG A 409 -0.73 4.60 -27.53
N LEU A 410 -1.37 3.95 -26.57
CA LEU A 410 -0.74 2.93 -25.72
C LEU A 410 -0.33 1.73 -26.57
N LYS A 411 -1.15 1.31 -27.54
CA LYS A 411 -0.80 0.22 -28.47
C LYS A 411 0.42 0.54 -29.34
N GLU A 412 0.59 1.78 -29.82
CA GLU A 412 1.76 2.15 -30.62
C GLU A 412 3.04 2.18 -29.77
N VAL A 413 2.96 2.70 -28.54
CA VAL A 413 4.09 2.69 -27.58
C VAL A 413 4.44 1.27 -27.15
N TYR A 414 3.45 0.40 -26.91
CA TYR A 414 3.68 -1.01 -26.59
C TYR A 414 4.31 -1.78 -27.76
N ILE A 415 3.84 -1.56 -28.99
CA ILE A 415 4.42 -2.21 -30.18
C ILE A 415 5.86 -1.72 -30.41
N ILE A 416 6.12 -0.42 -30.29
CA ILE A 416 7.48 0.13 -30.41
C ILE A 416 8.39 -0.44 -29.31
N SER A 417 7.92 -0.48 -28.07
CA SER A 417 8.66 -1.04 -26.93
C SER A 417 8.93 -2.54 -27.09
N PHE A 418 7.96 -3.29 -27.60
CA PHE A 418 8.08 -4.73 -27.86
C PHE A 418 9.04 -5.02 -29.02
N VAL A 419 9.03 -4.21 -30.09
CA VAL A 419 9.98 -4.30 -31.21
C VAL A 419 11.40 -3.95 -30.75
N ILE A 420 11.56 -2.93 -29.90
CA ILE A 420 12.86 -2.59 -29.30
C ILE A 420 13.37 -3.74 -28.42
N PHE A 421 12.49 -4.33 -27.59
CA PHE A 421 12.83 -5.47 -26.73
C PHE A 421 13.25 -6.71 -27.55
N LEU A 422 12.51 -7.06 -28.60
CA LEU A 422 12.86 -8.15 -29.51
C LEU A 422 14.17 -7.86 -30.28
N GLY A 423 14.40 -6.61 -30.67
CA GLY A 423 15.64 -6.18 -31.31
C GLY A 423 16.85 -6.36 -30.39
N LEU A 424 16.76 -5.90 -29.14
CA LEU A 424 17.83 -6.00 -28.15
C LEU A 424 18.12 -7.45 -27.76
N THR A 425 17.08 -8.28 -27.56
CA THR A 425 17.25 -9.70 -27.25
C THR A 425 17.84 -10.48 -28.44
N ALA A 426 17.41 -10.22 -29.68
CA ALA A 426 18.01 -10.82 -30.86
C ALA A 426 19.49 -10.43 -31.04
N LEU A 427 19.84 -9.18 -30.73
CA LEU A 427 21.22 -8.68 -30.81
C LEU A 427 22.12 -9.34 -29.75
N LEU A 428 21.59 -9.56 -28.54
CA LEU A 428 22.26 -10.31 -27.46
C LEU A 428 22.51 -11.77 -27.88
N VAL A 429 21.47 -12.45 -28.39
CA VAL A 429 21.57 -13.83 -28.87
C VAL A 429 22.56 -13.94 -30.03
N TYR A 430 22.53 -13.01 -30.98
CA TYR A 430 23.50 -12.94 -32.07
C TYR A 430 24.94 -12.78 -31.54
N TYR A 431 25.15 -11.94 -30.54
CA TYR A 431 26.47 -11.71 -29.96
C TYR A 431 26.99 -12.95 -29.20
N ILE A 432 26.12 -13.62 -28.45
CA ILE A 432 26.42 -14.90 -27.78
C ILE A 432 26.80 -15.96 -28.83
N MET A 433 25.98 -16.14 -29.87
CA MET A 433 26.27 -17.10 -30.94
C MET A 433 27.58 -16.78 -31.66
N ARG A 434 27.88 -15.50 -31.92
CA ARG A 434 29.13 -15.06 -32.54
C ARG A 434 30.34 -15.38 -31.65
N ARG A 435 30.22 -15.21 -30.32
CA ARG A 435 31.26 -15.55 -29.35
C ARG A 435 31.47 -17.07 -29.26
N LEU A 436 30.40 -17.86 -29.27
CA LEU A 436 30.46 -19.33 -29.30
C LEU A 436 31.15 -19.85 -30.57
N ARG A 437 30.83 -19.31 -31.75
CA ARG A 437 31.54 -19.66 -33.00
C ARG A 437 33.01 -19.24 -33.02
N ARG A 438 33.39 -18.23 -32.24
CA ARG A 438 34.80 -17.84 -32.08
C ARG A 438 35.52 -18.83 -31.17
N LEU A 439 34.90 -19.23 -30.05
CA LEU A 439 35.41 -20.27 -29.16
C LEU A 439 35.58 -21.61 -29.88
N GLU A 440 34.58 -22.03 -30.64
CA GLU A 440 34.63 -23.26 -31.45
C GLU A 440 35.84 -23.27 -32.40
N ARG A 441 36.08 -22.16 -33.12
CA ARG A 441 37.24 -22.04 -34.01
C ARG A 441 38.58 -22.08 -33.27
N MET A 442 38.66 -21.50 -32.08
CA MET A 442 39.87 -21.57 -31.25
C MET A 442 40.12 -23.01 -30.77
N VAL A 443 39.09 -23.70 -30.28
CA VAL A 443 39.19 -25.11 -29.84
C VAL A 443 39.62 -26.01 -31.00
N ILE A 444 39.01 -25.86 -32.18
CA ILE A 444 39.40 -26.64 -33.37
C ILE A 444 40.86 -26.36 -33.77
N SER A 445 41.32 -25.11 -33.68
CA SER A 445 42.71 -24.76 -33.97
C SER A 445 43.66 -25.44 -32.99
N SER A 446 43.38 -25.36 -31.69
CA SER A 446 44.21 -25.98 -30.65
C SER A 446 44.25 -27.50 -30.77
N LEU A 447 43.12 -28.15 -31.10
CA LEU A 447 43.08 -29.60 -31.34
C LEU A 447 43.94 -30.03 -32.53
N LYS A 448 43.93 -29.25 -33.63
CA LYS A 448 44.80 -29.52 -34.80
C LYS A 448 46.28 -29.35 -34.48
N GLU A 449 46.62 -28.41 -33.60
CA GLU A 449 47.98 -28.20 -33.15
C GLU A 449 48.46 -29.37 -32.28
N LEU A 450 47.62 -29.80 -31.35
CA LEU A 450 47.87 -30.97 -30.50
C LEU A 450 48.03 -32.24 -31.33
N GLU A 451 47.20 -32.43 -32.35
CA GLU A 451 47.29 -33.57 -33.27
C GLU A 451 48.62 -33.56 -34.06
N LYS A 452 49.11 -32.40 -34.48
CA LYS A 452 50.43 -32.27 -35.12
C LYS A 452 51.56 -32.64 -34.17
N GLU A 453 51.50 -32.17 -32.91
CA GLU A 453 52.52 -32.51 -31.90
C GLU A 453 52.54 -34.01 -31.58
N VAL A 454 51.36 -34.61 -31.36
CA VAL A 454 51.23 -36.05 -31.10
C VAL A 454 51.78 -36.86 -32.28
N ASN A 455 51.47 -36.46 -33.52
CA ASN A 455 52.00 -37.13 -34.71
C ASN A 455 53.52 -36.96 -34.86
N ALA A 456 54.08 -35.80 -34.49
CA ALA A 456 55.52 -35.58 -34.48
C ALA A 456 56.22 -36.49 -33.46
N ILE A 457 55.67 -36.63 -32.25
CA ILE A 457 56.17 -37.53 -31.20
C ILE A 457 56.09 -39.00 -31.65
N ARG A 458 55.00 -39.39 -32.32
CA ARG A 458 54.83 -40.76 -32.82
C ARG A 458 55.86 -41.09 -33.90
N LYS A 459 56.16 -40.12 -34.78
CA LYS A 459 57.15 -40.26 -35.85
C LYS A 459 58.59 -40.30 -35.31
N SER A 460 58.91 -39.53 -34.27
CA SER A 460 60.22 -39.59 -33.61
C SER A 460 60.44 -40.91 -32.86
N ARG A 461 59.38 -41.47 -32.27
CA ARG A 461 59.43 -42.77 -31.60
C ARG A 461 59.62 -43.93 -32.60
N SER A 462 58.94 -43.91 -33.75
CA SER A 462 59.14 -44.92 -34.80
C SER A 462 60.54 -44.86 -35.44
N SER A 463 61.20 -43.69 -35.48
CA SER A 463 62.59 -43.59 -35.95
C SER A 463 63.62 -44.13 -34.94
N LEU A 464 63.29 -44.14 -33.64
CA LEU A 464 64.15 -44.68 -32.59
C LEU A 464 64.07 -46.21 -32.52
N GLU A 465 62.91 -46.81 -32.79
CA GLU A 465 62.72 -48.27 -32.81
C GLU A 465 63.30 -48.94 -34.08
N GLY A 466 63.63 -48.18 -35.13
CA GLY A 466 64.25 -48.68 -36.37
C GLY A 466 65.78 -48.68 -36.42
N GLN A 467 66.46 -48.28 -35.33
CA GLN A 467 67.93 -48.32 -35.19
C GLN A 467 68.43 -49.36 -34.18
N GLY A 468 67.55 -50.28 -33.76
CA GLY A 468 67.86 -51.41 -32.86
C GLY A 468 68.13 -52.71 -33.61
#